data_AF-A0A4Y5T5R8-F1
#
_entry.id   AF-A0A4Y5T5R8-F1
#
_cell.length_a   1.000
_cell.length_b   1.000
_cell.length_c   1.000
_cell.angle_alpha   90.00
_cell.angle_beta   90.00
_cell.angle_gamma   90.00
#
_symmetry.space_group_name_H-M   'P 1'
#
loop_
_entity.id
_entity.type
_entity.pdbx_description
1 polymer ?
#
loop_
_entity_poly.entity_id
_entity_poly.type
_entity_poly.pdbx_seq_one_letter_code
_entity_poly.pdbx_strand_id
1 'polypeptide(L)'
;MEWVAVKPEYQGKGLGKALISKGVKLMVSIEGDCDMYIPTQTWSYKAIRLYRWAGFEFETEEKFPGGIKNETIEGIKVIKNLI
;
A
#
# COMPACT_ATOMS: atom_id res chain seq x y z
N MET A 1 0.63 -4.94 -7.02
CA MET A 1 1.17 -5.83 -5.95
C MET A 1 -0.03 -6.24 -5.10
N GLU A 2 -0.34 -7.54 -4.99
CA GLU A 2 -1.63 -7.97 -4.43
C GLU A 2 -1.60 -8.15 -2.90
N TRP A 3 -0.50 -8.66 -2.33
CA TRP A 3 -0.35 -8.83 -0.89
C TRP A 3 1.12 -8.77 -0.46
N VAL A 4 1.37 -8.26 0.75
CA VAL A 4 2.70 -8.23 1.37
C VAL A 4 2.54 -8.56 2.85
N ALA A 5 3.33 -9.52 3.34
CA ALA A 5 3.31 -9.93 4.73
C ALA A 5 4.71 -10.29 5.22
N VAL A 6 4.94 -10.06 6.52
CA VAL A 6 6.11 -10.54 7.25
C VAL A 6 5.61 -11.35 8.43
N LYS A 7 6.11 -12.58 8.58
CA LYS A 7 5.81 -13.45 9.72
C LYS A 7 6.02 -12.70 11.05
N PRO A 8 5.10 -12.81 12.04
CA PRO A 8 5.14 -12.01 13.27
C PRO A 8 6.50 -11.99 13.98
N GLU A 9 7.16 -13.14 14.08
CA GLU A 9 8.46 -13.33 14.74
C GLU A 9 9.64 -12.64 14.02
N TYR A 10 9.42 -12.14 12.80
CA TYR A 10 10.40 -11.39 12.01
C TYR A 10 9.99 -9.92 11.77
N GLN A 11 8.87 -9.46 12.33
CA GLN A 11 8.45 -8.06 12.22
C GLN A 11 9.39 -7.13 13.00
N GLY A 12 9.35 -5.82 12.68
CA GLY A 12 10.21 -4.81 13.31
C GLY A 12 11.66 -4.79 12.81
N LYS A 13 12.09 -5.76 11.99
CA LYS A 13 13.46 -5.87 11.45
C LYS A 13 13.67 -5.17 10.10
N GLY A 14 12.73 -4.33 9.67
CA GLY A 14 12.80 -3.63 8.38
C GLY A 14 12.42 -4.49 7.15
N LEU A 15 12.04 -5.76 7.32
CA LEU A 15 11.72 -6.65 6.20
C LEU A 15 10.54 -6.15 5.34
N GLY A 16 9.51 -5.55 5.94
CA GLY A 16 8.40 -4.97 5.18
C GLY A 16 8.85 -3.84 4.25
N LYS A 17 9.78 -2.98 4.72
CA LYS A 17 10.40 -1.93 3.89
C LYS A 17 11.21 -2.55 2.77
N ALA A 18 12.03 -3.54 3.07
CA ALA A 18 12.84 -4.23 2.07
C ALA A 18 11.98 -4.88 0.96
N LEU A 19 10.89 -5.56 1.34
CA LEU A 19 9.96 -6.18 0.40
C LEU A 19 9.29 -5.13 -0.50
N ILE A 20 8.73 -4.06 0.08
CA ILE A 20 8.06 -3.00 -0.70
C ILE A 20 9.06 -2.28 -1.62
N SER A 21 10.23 -1.89 -1.12
CA SER A 21 11.24 -1.22 -1.93
C SER A 21 11.72 -2.10 -3.09
N LYS A 22 11.89 -3.41 -2.87
CA LYS A 22 12.26 -4.33 -3.96
C LYS A 22 11.11 -4.52 -4.94
N GLY A 23 9.88 -4.65 -4.44
CA GLY A 23 8.68 -4.80 -5.24
C GLY A 23 8.46 -3.60 -6.18
N VAL A 24 8.49 -2.37 -5.65
CA VAL A 24 8.34 -1.15 -6.46
C VAL A 24 9.43 -1.05 -7.52
N LYS A 25 10.69 -1.29 -7.17
CA LYS A 25 11.80 -1.29 -8.16
C LYS A 25 11.60 -2.31 -9.27
N LEU A 26 11.14 -3.51 -8.92
CA LEU A 26 10.86 -4.56 -9.90
C LEU A 26 9.71 -4.16 -10.81
N MET A 27 8.65 -3.60 -10.23
CA MET A 27 7.47 -3.13 -10.94
C MET A 27 7.86 -2.08 -11.99
N VAL A 28 8.56 -1.02 -11.59
CA VAL A 28 9.10 -0.01 -12.52
C VAL A 28 9.98 -0.63 -13.61
N SER A 29 10.80 -1.64 -13.27
CA SER A 29 11.67 -2.28 -14.28
C SER A 29 10.93 -3.12 -15.32
N ILE A 30 9.75 -3.64 -14.99
CA ILE A 30 8.98 -4.55 -15.86
C ILE A 30 7.97 -3.76 -16.69
N GLU A 31 7.15 -2.93 -16.05
CA GLU A 31 6.05 -2.23 -16.74
C GLU A 31 6.40 -0.77 -17.08
N GLY A 32 7.53 -0.25 -16.58
CA GLY A 32 7.96 1.12 -16.85
C GLY A 32 7.19 2.15 -16.02
N ASP A 33 6.82 3.25 -16.68
CA ASP A 33 6.05 4.34 -16.09
C ASP A 33 4.56 3.99 -16.11
N CYS A 34 4.04 3.55 -14.96
CA CYS A 34 2.64 3.17 -14.80
C CYS A 34 2.14 3.47 -13.40
N ASP A 35 0.84 3.71 -13.29
CA ASP A 35 0.18 3.84 -11.99
C ASP A 35 0.15 2.49 -11.26
N MET A 36 0.50 2.51 -9.98
CA MET A 36 0.55 1.32 -9.14
C MET A 36 -0.47 1.43 -8.02
N TYR A 37 -1.41 0.49 -7.98
CA TYR A 37 -2.39 0.40 -6.91
C TYR A 37 -2.06 -0.74 -5.94
N ILE A 38 -2.22 -0.47 -4.64
CA ILE A 38 -2.16 -1.46 -3.58
C ILE A 38 -3.44 -1.33 -2.74
N PRO A 39 -4.42 -2.24 -2.89
CA PRO A 39 -5.59 -2.23 -2.03
C PRO A 39 -5.18 -2.57 -0.59
N THR A 40 -5.80 -1.90 0.38
CA THR A 40 -5.54 -2.12 1.80
C THR A 40 -6.80 -2.01 2.63
N GLN A 41 -6.81 -2.66 3.79
CA GLN A 41 -7.91 -2.63 4.75
C GLN A 41 -7.63 -1.61 5.86
N THR A 42 -8.69 -1.02 6.41
CA THR A 42 -8.61 0.04 7.43
C THR A 42 -7.93 -0.41 8.73
N TRP A 43 -8.04 -1.69 9.10
CA TRP A 43 -7.33 -2.23 10.27
C TRP A 43 -5.83 -2.43 10.05
N SER A 44 -5.34 -2.33 8.81
CA SER A 44 -3.93 -2.50 8.46
C SER A 44 -3.16 -1.17 8.48
N TYR A 45 -3.41 -0.31 9.48
CA TYR A 45 -2.79 1.03 9.58
C TYR A 45 -1.25 1.00 9.57
N LYS A 46 -0.63 -0.08 10.05
CA LYS A 46 0.83 -0.29 9.93
C LYS A 46 1.28 -0.43 8.47
N ALA A 47 0.50 -1.13 7.64
CA ALA A 47 0.77 -1.26 6.21
C ALA A 47 0.53 0.07 5.49
N ILE A 48 -0.52 0.82 5.85
CA ILE A 48 -0.78 2.16 5.29
C ILE A 48 0.42 3.09 5.53
N ARG A 49 0.95 3.15 6.76
CA ARG A 49 2.17 3.92 7.07
C ARG A 49 3.38 3.45 6.26
N LEU A 50 3.53 2.15 6.03
CA LEU A 50 4.60 1.59 5.22
C LEU A 50 4.47 2.00 3.74
N TYR A 51 3.28 1.95 3.16
CA TYR A 51 3.05 2.35 1.77
C TYR A 51 3.27 3.85 1.58
N ARG A 52 2.81 4.68 2.52
CA ARG A 52 3.09 6.12 2.50
C ARG A 52 4.59 6.41 2.58
N TRP A 53 5.33 5.69 3.43
CA TRP A 53 6.80 5.79 3.46
C TRP A 53 7.44 5.40 2.12
N ALA A 54 6.84 4.49 1.37
CA ALA A 54 7.32 4.07 0.05
C ALA A 54 6.92 5.01 -1.10
N GLY A 55 6.17 6.08 -0.83
CA GLY A 55 5.76 7.07 -1.83
C GLY A 55 4.36 6.90 -2.39
N PHE A 56 3.56 5.97 -1.86
CA PHE A 56 2.15 5.83 -2.26
C PHE A 56 1.27 6.90 -1.59
N GLU A 57 0.26 7.35 -2.33
CA GLU A 57 -0.76 8.28 -1.87
C GLU A 57 -2.16 7.65 -1.87
N PHE A 58 -3.13 8.34 -1.27
CA PHE A 58 -4.51 7.90 -1.28
C PHE A 58 -5.17 8.28 -2.60
N GLU A 59 -5.72 7.30 -3.30
CA GLU A 59 -6.50 7.51 -4.52
C GLU A 59 -7.96 7.81 -4.18
N THR A 60 -8.44 9.01 -4.49
CA THR A 60 -9.81 9.48 -4.15
C THR A 60 -10.70 9.79 -5.36
N GLU A 61 -10.14 9.80 -6.56
CA GLU A 61 -10.78 10.31 -7.77
C GLU A 61 -11.22 9.17 -8.69
N GLU A 62 -10.36 8.17 -8.91
CA GLU A 62 -10.66 7.05 -9.79
C GLU A 62 -11.78 6.18 -9.19
N LYS A 63 -12.77 5.79 -10.00
CA LYS A 63 -13.89 4.95 -9.53
C LYS A 63 -13.47 3.51 -9.24
N PHE A 64 -12.52 2.98 -10.03
CA PHE A 64 -12.09 1.58 -9.97
C PHE A 64 -10.55 1.41 -10.06
N PRO A 65 -9.76 2.05 -9.18
CA PRO A 65 -8.31 1.95 -9.19
C PRO A 65 -7.85 0.50 -9.06
N GLY A 66 -7.03 0.05 -10.02
CA GLY A 66 -6.60 -1.34 -10.09
C GLY A 66 -7.75 -2.36 -10.24
N GLY A 67 -8.91 -1.93 -10.75
CA GLY A 67 -10.10 -2.77 -10.96
C GLY A 67 -10.96 -3.00 -9.72
N ILE A 68 -10.69 -2.30 -8.61
CA ILE A 68 -11.43 -2.44 -7.34
C ILE A 68 -12.22 -1.16 -7.09
N LYS A 69 -13.48 -1.29 -6.64
CA LYS A 69 -14.31 -0.13 -6.27
C LYS A 69 -13.57 0.75 -5.27
N ASN A 70 -13.46 2.03 -5.57
CA ASN A 70 -12.80 2.98 -4.68
C ASN A 70 -13.67 3.27 -3.45
N GLU A 71 -13.14 2.94 -2.27
CA GLU A 71 -13.76 3.20 -0.96
C GLU A 71 -12.78 3.95 -0.04
N THR A 72 -11.79 4.64 -0.63
CA THR A 72 -10.71 5.31 0.09
C THR A 72 -11.22 6.44 0.98
N ILE A 73 -12.20 7.22 0.52
CA ILE A 73 -12.78 8.32 1.31
C ILE A 73 -13.44 7.79 2.59
N GLU A 74 -14.18 6.69 2.48
CA GLU A 74 -14.80 5.98 3.60
C GLU A 74 -13.72 5.43 4.54
N GLY A 75 -12.68 4.81 3.98
CA GLY A 75 -11.56 4.26 4.73
C GLY A 75 -10.83 5.33 5.55
N ILE A 76 -10.53 6.49 4.94
CA ILE A 76 -9.88 7.63 5.60
C ILE A 76 -10.67 8.09 6.82
N LYS A 77 -12.01 8.18 6.73
CA LYS A 77 -12.87 8.58 7.87
C LYS A 77 -12.70 7.67 9.08
N VAL A 78 -12.44 6.37 8.86
CA VAL A 78 -12.24 5.36 9.92
C VAL A 78 -10.84 5.45 10.52
N ILE A 79 -9.81 5.69 9.70
CA ILE A 79 -8.41 5.59 10.13
C ILE A 79 -7.74 6.92 10.46
N LYS A 80 -8.42 8.07 10.28
CA LYS A 80 -7.83 9.42 10.43
C LYS A 80 -7.05 9.67 11.72
N ASN A 81 -7.36 8.94 12.79
CA ASN A 81 -6.69 9.07 14.10
C ASN A 81 -5.60 8.00 14.34
N LEU A 82 -5.36 7.10 13.38
CA LEU A 82 -4.45 5.94 13.50
C LEU A 82 -3.22 6.06 12.59
N ILE A 83 -3.27 6.85 11.53
CA ILE A 83 -2.21 6.99 10.53
C ILE A 83 -1.38 8.26 10.70
#